data_AF-Q0PHC3-F1
#
_entry.id   AF-Q0PHC3-F1
#
_cell.length_a   1.000
_cell.length_b   1.000
_cell.length_c   1.000
_cell.angle_alpha   90.00
_cell.angle_beta   90.00
_cell.angle_gamma   90.00
#
_symmetry.space_group_name_H-M   'P 1'
#
loop_
_entity.id
_entity.type
_entity.pdbx_description
1 polymer ?
#
loop_
_entity_poly.entity_id
_entity_poly.type
_entity_poly.pdbx_seq_one_letter_code
_entity_poly.pdbx_strand_id
1 'polypeptide(L)' 'TAYAAPAEGIVKWCVKSEQELRKCHDLAAKVAEFSCVRKDGSFECIQAIK' A
#
# COMPACT_ATOMS: atom_id res chain seq x y z
N THR A 1 -23.09 10.36 -6.05
CA THR A 1 -21.85 9.56 -6.09
C THR A 1 -21.24 9.58 -4.69
N ALA A 2 -21.24 8.44 -3.99
CA ALA A 2 -20.66 8.39 -2.65
C ALA A 2 -19.15 8.14 -2.76
N TYR A 3 -18.33 9.14 -2.47
CA TYR A 3 -16.91 8.94 -2.14
C TYR A 3 -16.86 8.52 -0.68
N ALA A 4 -16.47 7.28 -0.39
CA ALA A 4 -16.08 6.92 0.95
C ALA A 4 -14.86 7.79 1.31
N ALA A 5 -15.04 8.72 2.25
CA ALA A 5 -13.89 9.43 2.81
C ALA A 5 -12.95 8.37 3.40
N PRO A 6 -11.66 8.35 3.03
CA PRO A 6 -10.73 7.41 3.63
C PRO A 6 -10.76 7.62 5.14
N ALA A 7 -10.92 6.54 5.91
CA ALA A 7 -10.74 6.61 7.35
C ALA A 7 -9.39 7.27 7.60
N GLU A 8 -9.34 8.33 8.42
CA GLU A 8 -8.11 9.05 8.75
C GLU A 8 -7.06 8.04 9.22
N GLY A 9 -6.14 7.66 8.33
CA GLY A 9 -5.39 6.43 8.51
C GLY A 9 -4.42 6.16 7.37
N ILE A 10 -3.22 5.73 7.75
CA ILE A 10 -2.14 5.37 6.83
C ILE A 10 -2.62 4.28 5.87
N VAL A 11 -2.62 4.56 4.57
CA VAL A 11 -2.91 3.62 3.49
C VAL A 11 -1.82 2.55 3.44
N LYS A 12 -2.18 1.32 3.81
CA LYS A 12 -1.28 0.17 3.74
C LYS A 12 -1.23 -0.36 2.30
N TRP A 13 -0.18 -0.01 1.57
CA TRP A 13 0.01 -0.35 0.17
C TRP A 13 0.77 -1.68 0.01
N CYS A 14 0.12 -2.67 -0.60
CA CYS A 14 0.74 -3.96 -0.90
C CYS A 14 1.46 -3.96 -2.25
N VAL A 15 2.68 -4.48 -2.31
CA VAL A 15 3.51 -4.59 -3.52
C VAL A 15 4.01 -6.02 -3.73
N LYS A 16 4.42 -6.36 -4.97
CA LYS A 16 4.74 -7.73 -5.37
C LYS A 16 6.19 -7.95 -5.78
N SER A 17 7.00 -6.89 -5.75
CA SER A 17 8.39 -6.95 -6.16
C SER A 17 9.26 -5.99 -5.34
N GLU A 18 10.56 -6.28 -5.30
CA GLU A 18 11.54 -5.41 -4.66
C GLU A 18 11.62 -4.01 -5.26
N GLN A 19 11.46 -3.91 -6.59
CA GLN A 19 11.47 -2.63 -7.29
C GLN A 19 10.25 -1.78 -6.90
N GLU A 20 9.06 -2.39 -6.82
CA GLU A 20 7.86 -1.71 -6.35
C GLU A 20 7.94 -1.34 -4.87
N LEU A 21 8.59 -2.16 -4.03
CA LEU A 21 8.80 -1.85 -2.61
C LEU A 21 9.66 -0.60 -2.42
N ARG A 22 10.77 -0.50 -3.16
CA ARG A 22 11.62 0.71 -3.15
C ARG A 22 10.83 1.94 -3.57
N LYS A 23 10.12 1.85 -4.71
CA LYS A 23 9.26 2.93 -5.20
C LYS A 23 8.21 3.32 -4.16
N CYS A 24 7.57 2.35 -3.50
CA CYS A 24 6.59 2.62 -2.46
C CYS A 24 7.20 3.37 -1.27
N HIS A 25 8.40 2.98 -0.81
CA HIS A 25 9.10 3.71 0.25
C HIS A 25 9.48 5.13 -0.17
N ASP A 26 9.92 5.32 -1.41
CA ASP A 26 10.21 6.66 -1.96
C ASP A 26 8.94 7.54 -2.01
N LEU A 27 7.78 6.94 -2.27
CA LEU A 27 6.48 7.62 -2.18
C LEU A 27 6.09 7.91 -0.72
N ALA A 28 6.25 6.95 0.18
CA ALA A 28 5.91 7.11 1.60
C ALA A 28 6.76 8.19 2.29
N ALA A 29 8.01 8.39 1.85
CA ALA A 29 8.86 9.48 2.31
C ALA A 29 8.35 10.87 1.88
N LYS A 30 7.58 10.94 0.79
CA LYS A 30 7.02 12.19 0.25
C LYS A 30 5.57 12.42 0.68
N VAL A 31 4.83 11.34 0.92
CA VAL A 31 3.43 11.34 1.30
C VAL A 31 3.29 10.47 2.54
N ALA A 32 3.15 11.11 3.70
CA ALA A 32 3.14 10.47 5.01
C ALA A 32 1.95 9.51 5.25
N GLU A 33 1.02 9.45 4.31
CA GLU A 33 -0.19 8.62 4.37
C GLU A 33 0.02 7.20 3.82
N PHE A 34 1.24 6.78 3.47
CA PHE A 34 1.49 5.42 2.95
C PHE A 34 2.35 4.55 3.88
N SER A 35 1.96 3.28 4.03
CA SER A 35 2.76 2.22 4.63
C SER A 35 2.91 1.06 3.65
N CYS A 36 4.15 0.67 3.33
CA CYS A 36 4.41 -0.33 2.29
C CYS A 36 4.54 -1.74 2.87
N VAL A 37 3.91 -2.73 2.22
CA VAL A 37 4.07 -4.15 2.55
C VAL A 37 4.34 -4.95 1.29
N ARG A 38 5.41 -5.75 1.30
CA ARG A 38 5.70 -6.68 0.20
C ARG A 38 5.10 -8.05 0.46
N LYS A 39 4.57 -8.65 -0.60
CA LYS A 39 4.19 -10.06 -0.68
C LYS A 39 4.76 -10.67 -1.97
N ASP A 40 4.76 -11.99 -2.04
CA ASP A 40 5.32 -12.74 -3.18
C ASP A 40 4.41 -12.72 -4.42
N GLY A 41 3.12 -12.40 -4.24
CA GLY A 41 2.15 -12.40 -5.33
C GLY A 41 0.89 -11.57 -5.06
N SER A 42 0.08 -11.44 -6.12
CA SER A 42 -1.19 -10.70 -6.05
C SER A 42 -2.19 -11.35 -5.10
N PHE A 43 -2.19 -12.69 -5.00
CA PHE A 43 -3.12 -13.43 -4.17
C PHE A 43 -2.88 -13.16 -2.68
N GLU A 44 -1.62 -13.13 -2.28
CA GLU A 44 -1.16 -12.82 -0.94
C GLU A 44 -1.44 -11.36 -0.56
N CYS A 45 -1.35 -10.44 -1.52
CA CYS A 45 -1.80 -9.07 -1.34
C CYS A 45 -3.32 -8.98 -1.11
N ILE A 46 -4.13 -9.68 -1.92
CA ILE A 46 -5.59 -9.72 -1.76
C ILE A 46 -5.97 -10.28 -0.38
N GLN A 47 -5.30 -11.34 0.06
CA GLN A 47 -5.56 -11.92 1.38
C GLN A 47 -5.21 -10.96 2.53
N ALA A 48 -4.23 -10.06 2.32
CA ALA A 48 -3.77 -9.12 3.33
C ALA A 48 -4.65 -7.85 3.48
N ILE A 49 -5.66 -7.66 2.61
CA ILE A 49 -6.55 -6.48 2.57
C ILE A 49 -7.85 -6.71 3.40
N LYS A 50 -8.00 -7.88 4.04
CA LYS A 50 -9.15 -8.19 4.91
C LYS A 50 -9.36 -7.19 6.04
#